data_AF-A0A9N9BC19-F1
#
_entry.id   AF-A0A9N9BC19-F1
#
_cell.length_a   1.000
_cell.length_b   1.000
_cell.length_c   1.000
_cell.angle_alpha   90.00
_cell.angle_beta   90.00
_cell.angle_gamma   90.00
#
_symmetry.space_group_name_H-M   'P 1'
#
loop_
_entity.id
_entity.type
_entity.pdbx_description
1 polymer ?
#
loop_
_entity_poly.entity_id
_entity_poly.type
_entity_poly.pdbx_seq_one_letter_code
_entity_poly.pdbx_strand_id
1 'polypeptide(L)'
;MLCNRCKEQLINKYWCKGCRTKYFLERFSTWTSEDDELNHFIQESQLNAKEVHGYFRWFNYNIFKRIQLIGGNEGISEVYYAMIKYDELAEMSHDEFFVPKYFIAPDSHISEFVVLKRIINSGRMVKEFIHSVSI
;
A
#
# COMPACT_ATOMS: atom_id res chain seq x y z
N MET A 1 -23.70 12.58 0.67
CA MET A 1 -22.84 13.45 1.50
C MET A 1 -21.78 14.06 0.59
N LEU A 2 -21.45 15.35 0.76
CA LEU A 2 -20.45 16.03 -0.08
C LEU A 2 -19.09 16.08 0.61
N CYS A 3 -18.02 16.03 -0.18
CA CYS A 3 -16.66 16.24 0.28
C CYS A 3 -16.49 17.67 0.82
N ASN A 4 -15.89 17.82 2.00
CA ASN A 4 -15.61 19.13 2.57
C ASN A 4 -14.58 19.93 1.75
N ARG A 5 -13.64 19.26 1.07
CA ARG A 5 -12.56 19.87 0.26
C ARG A 5 -13.03 20.30 -1.13
N CYS A 6 -13.53 19.37 -1.96
CA CYS A 6 -13.87 19.66 -3.37
C CYS A 6 -15.37 19.82 -3.65
N LYS A 7 -16.25 19.62 -2.65
CA LYS A 7 -17.72 19.69 -2.78
C LYS A 7 -18.36 18.63 -3.69
N GLU A 8 -17.60 17.68 -4.23
CA GLU A 8 -18.13 16.54 -4.98
C GLU A 8 -18.81 15.50 -4.07
N GLN A 9 -19.57 14.58 -4.65
CA GLN A 9 -20.17 13.46 -3.92
C GLN A 9 -19.10 12.51 -3.38
N LEU A 10 -19.28 12.10 -2.13
CA LEU A 10 -18.48 11.04 -1.54
C LEU A 10 -19.00 9.66 -1.98
N ILE A 11 -18.09 8.71 -2.19
CA ILE A 11 -18.46 7.29 -2.39
C ILE A 11 -18.97 6.70 -1.07
N ASN A 12 -18.29 7.01 0.02
CA ASN A 12 -18.69 6.66 1.38
C ASN A 12 -18.24 7.77 2.36
N LYS A 13 -18.54 7.63 3.65
CA LYS A 13 -18.22 8.65 4.67
C LYS A 13 -16.74 9.06 4.71
N TYR A 14 -15.82 8.22 4.24
CA TYR A 14 -14.36 8.40 4.34
C TYR A 14 -13.65 8.48 2.97
N TRP A 15 -14.38 8.44 1.85
CA TRP A 15 -13.78 8.36 0.52
C TRP A 15 -14.39 9.34 -0.48
N CYS A 16 -13.55 10.29 -0.92
CA CYS A 16 -13.83 11.18 -2.04
C CYS A 16 -12.96 10.76 -3.23
N LYS A 17 -13.59 10.31 -4.32
CA LYS A 17 -12.85 9.82 -5.51
C LYS A 17 -11.98 10.92 -6.11
N GLY A 18 -12.53 12.11 -6.40
CA GLY A 18 -11.76 13.20 -7.01
C GLY A 18 -10.55 13.63 -6.20
N CYS A 19 -10.72 13.81 -4.88
CA CYS A 19 -9.61 14.16 -3.99
C CYS A 19 -8.52 13.07 -3.93
N ARG A 20 -8.91 11.79 -3.84
CA ARG A 20 -7.96 10.67 -3.79
C ARG A 20 -7.22 10.49 -5.10
N THR A 21 -7.93 10.53 -6.23
CA THR A 21 -7.33 10.49 -7.57
C THR A 21 -6.30 11.59 -7.75
N LYS A 22 -6.63 12.84 -7.38
CA LYS A 22 -5.67 13.95 -7.45
C LYS A 22 -4.41 13.68 -6.63
N TYR A 23 -4.57 13.22 -5.39
CA TYR A 23 -3.44 12.90 -4.51
C TYR A 23 -2.54 11.79 -5.03
N PHE A 24 -3.13 10.73 -5.61
CA PHE A 24 -2.36 9.64 -6.19
C PHE A 24 -1.55 10.12 -7.39
N LEU A 25 -2.18 10.85 -8.32
CA LEU A 25 -1.51 11.39 -9.51
C LEU A 25 -0.32 12.28 -9.16
N GLU A 26 -0.43 13.12 -8.12
CA GLU A 26 0.67 13.97 -7.64
C GLU A 26 1.86 13.17 -7.10
N ARG A 27 1.65 11.92 -6.64
CA ARG A 27 2.67 11.07 -6.01
C ARG A 27 3.23 9.98 -6.91
N PHE A 28 2.66 9.73 -8.09
CA PHE A 28 3.17 8.69 -8.98
C PHE A 28 4.61 8.91 -9.44
N SER A 29 5.09 10.15 -9.44
CA SER A 29 6.48 10.49 -9.76
C SER A 29 7.44 10.41 -8.57
N THR A 30 6.94 10.24 -7.34
CA THR A 30 7.78 10.26 -6.12
C THR A 30 8.32 8.89 -5.73
N TRP A 31 7.87 7.82 -6.39
CA TRP A 31 8.32 6.45 -6.15
C TRP A 31 8.30 5.64 -7.44
N THR A 32 9.13 4.61 -7.50
CA THR A 32 9.11 3.60 -8.56
C THR A 32 9.59 2.28 -7.98
N SER A 33 9.07 1.17 -8.51
CA SER A 33 9.57 -0.18 -8.23
C SER A 33 10.71 -0.61 -9.17
N GLU A 34 11.07 0.25 -10.14
CA GLU A 34 11.92 -0.10 -11.30
C GLU A 34 11.29 -1.14 -12.26
N ASP A 35 10.04 -1.55 -12.01
CA ASP A 35 9.24 -2.42 -12.85
C ASP A 35 7.98 -1.67 -13.32
N ASP A 36 7.92 -1.35 -14.62
CA ASP A 36 6.84 -0.55 -15.20
C ASP A 36 5.47 -1.24 -15.12
N GLU A 37 5.42 -2.57 -15.20
CA GLU A 37 4.18 -3.34 -15.14
C GLU A 37 3.62 -3.37 -13.71
N LEU A 38 4.49 -3.58 -12.72
CA LEU A 38 4.12 -3.49 -11.32
C LEU A 38 3.71 -2.06 -10.93
N ASN A 39 4.44 -1.06 -11.42
CA ASN A 39 4.07 0.35 -11.22
C ASN A 39 2.67 0.62 -11.77
N HIS A 40 2.38 0.19 -13.00
CA HIS A 40 1.07 0.35 -13.62
C HIS A 40 -0.03 -0.33 -12.81
N PHE A 41 0.16 -1.58 -12.40
CA PHE A 41 -0.79 -2.33 -11.58
C PHE A 41 -1.13 -1.61 -10.27
N ILE A 42 -0.11 -1.12 -9.56
CA ILE A 42 -0.31 -0.39 -8.29
C ILE A 42 -1.07 0.91 -8.55
N GLN A 43 -0.68 1.69 -9.57
CA GLN A 43 -1.33 2.95 -9.93
C GLN A 43 -2.81 2.74 -10.32
N GLU A 44 -3.11 1.71 -11.12
CA GLU A 44 -4.49 1.36 -11.47
C GLU A 44 -5.32 0.99 -10.23
N SER A 45 -4.77 0.21 -9.31
CA SER A 45 -5.46 -0.13 -8.05
C SER A 45 -5.82 1.12 -7.24
N GLN A 46 -4.89 2.10 -7.18
CA GLN A 46 -5.06 3.36 -6.47
C GLN A 46 -6.12 4.25 -7.10
N LEU A 47 -6.13 4.37 -8.44
CA LEU A 47 -7.11 5.18 -9.17
C LEU A 47 -8.54 4.60 -9.13
N ASN A 48 -8.64 3.27 -9.04
CA ASN A 48 -9.91 2.55 -9.03
C ASN A 48 -10.49 2.32 -7.62
N ALA A 49 -9.71 2.59 -6.57
CA ALA A 49 -10.14 2.39 -5.19
C ALA A 49 -11.39 3.19 -4.81
N LYS A 50 -12.18 2.57 -3.94
CA LYS A 50 -13.44 3.10 -3.41
C LYS A 50 -13.40 3.27 -1.89
N GLU A 51 -12.29 2.85 -1.26
CA GLU A 51 -12.09 2.88 0.19
C GLU A 51 -10.60 2.77 0.57
N VAL A 52 -10.29 3.00 1.84
CA VAL A 52 -8.92 3.13 2.38
C VAL A 52 -8.09 1.85 2.23
N HIS A 53 -8.73 0.68 2.25
CA HIS A 53 -8.06 -0.63 2.13
C HIS A 53 -8.21 -1.26 0.73
N GLY A 54 -8.81 -0.54 -0.22
CA GLY A 54 -9.15 -1.05 -1.55
C GLY A 54 -8.06 -0.85 -2.62
N TYR A 55 -6.80 -0.62 -2.24
CA TYR A 55 -5.68 -0.42 -3.16
C TYR A 55 -4.35 -0.91 -2.58
N PHE A 56 -3.39 -1.17 -3.48
CA PHE A 56 -2.02 -1.50 -3.12
C PHE A 56 -1.17 -0.25 -2.88
N ARG A 57 -0.20 -0.36 -1.97
CA ARG A 57 0.80 0.68 -1.71
C ARG A 57 2.18 0.14 -2.00
N TRP A 58 3.03 0.98 -2.59
CA TRP A 58 4.44 0.68 -2.74
C TRP A 58 5.22 1.13 -1.51
N PHE A 59 6.17 0.30 -1.07
CA PHE A 59 7.10 0.60 0.01
C PHE A 59 8.51 0.22 -0.41
N ASN A 60 9.46 1.11 -0.18
CA ASN A 60 10.86 0.79 -0.40
C ASN A 60 11.33 -0.26 0.61
N TYR A 61 12.10 -1.25 0.14
CA TYR A 61 12.58 -2.33 1.01
C TYR A 61 13.43 -1.84 2.19
N ASN A 62 14.04 -0.66 2.06
CA ASN A 62 14.88 -0.06 3.09
C ASN A 62 14.12 0.39 4.35
N ILE A 63 12.77 0.40 4.35
CA ILE A 63 11.98 0.68 5.56
C ILE A 63 12.00 -0.48 6.55
N PHE A 64 12.43 -1.66 6.12
CA PHE A 64 12.49 -2.86 6.95
C PHE A 64 13.86 -3.01 7.62
N LYS A 65 13.86 -3.43 8.88
CA LYS A 65 15.04 -3.74 9.72
C LYS A 65 14.82 -5.10 10.40
N ARG A 66 15.91 -5.68 10.94
CA ARG A 66 15.88 -6.97 11.68
C ARG A 66 15.17 -8.07 10.88
N ILE A 67 15.58 -8.22 9.62
CA ILE A 67 14.99 -9.16 8.66
C ILE A 67 15.54 -10.56 8.95
N GLN A 68 14.66 -11.51 9.25
CA GLN A 68 15.01 -12.88 9.62
C GLN A 68 14.22 -13.86 8.75
N LEU A 69 14.91 -14.79 8.10
CA LEU A 69 14.26 -15.87 7.35
C LEU A 69 13.55 -16.80 8.35
N ILE A 70 12.26 -17.02 8.16
CA ILE A 70 11.42 -17.88 9.01
C ILE A 70 10.84 -19.08 8.24
N GLY A 71 11.03 -19.15 6.92
CA GLY A 71 10.65 -20.32 6.11
C GLY A 71 10.92 -20.12 4.62
N GLY A 72 10.74 -21.19 3.84
CA GLY A 72 10.88 -21.16 2.37
C GLY A 72 12.22 -21.68 1.81
N ASN A 73 12.90 -22.56 2.54
CA ASN A 73 14.23 -23.07 2.17
C ASN A 73 14.25 -24.05 0.97
N GLU A 74 13.09 -24.38 0.37
CA GLU A 74 12.97 -25.44 -0.64
C GLU A 74 12.14 -25.07 -1.89
N GLY A 75 11.96 -23.78 -2.26
CA GLY A 75 11.10 -23.47 -3.41
C GLY A 75 11.04 -22.03 -3.95
N ILE A 76 9.86 -21.68 -4.51
CA ILE A 76 9.51 -20.48 -5.30
C ILE A 76 9.52 -19.17 -4.48
N SER A 77 9.43 -19.27 -3.15
CA SER A 77 9.36 -18.10 -2.28
C SER A 77 10.01 -18.33 -0.92
N GLU A 78 10.65 -17.28 -0.41
CA GLU A 78 11.16 -17.16 0.95
C GLU A 78 10.20 -16.33 1.81
N VAL A 79 10.09 -16.66 3.09
CA VAL A 79 9.26 -15.92 4.06
C VAL A 79 10.15 -15.40 5.16
N TYR A 80 10.10 -14.09 5.37
CA TYR A 80 10.87 -13.37 6.37
C TYR A 80 9.95 -12.72 7.40
N TYR A 81 10.44 -12.67 8.63
CA TYR A 81 9.96 -11.75 9.65
C TYR A 81 10.78 -10.47 9.56
N ALA A 82 10.13 -9.31 9.65
CA ALA A 82 10.82 -8.02 9.64
C ALA A 82 10.14 -7.01 10.55
N MET A 83 10.91 -6.00 10.96
CA MET A 83 10.42 -4.83 11.67
C MET A 83 10.40 -3.62 10.74
N ILE A 84 9.37 -2.79 10.80
CA ILE A 84 9.32 -1.49 10.13
C ILE A 84 10.11 -0.48 11.00
N LYS A 85 10.84 0.45 10.38
CA LYS A 85 11.47 1.56 11.10
C LYS A 85 10.39 2.50 11.66
N TYR A 86 10.59 3.06 12.85
CA TYR A 86 9.54 3.76 13.59
C TYR A 86 9.12 5.08 12.92
N ASP A 87 10.09 5.81 12.38
CA ASP A 87 9.90 7.00 11.55
C ASP A 87 8.99 6.70 10.35
N GLU A 88 9.30 5.64 9.60
CA GLU A 88 8.49 5.18 8.46
C GLU A 88 7.07 4.76 8.89
N LEU A 89 6.96 4.04 10.01
CA LEU A 89 5.68 3.59 10.56
C LEU A 89 4.73 4.75 10.88
N ALA A 90 5.28 5.86 11.39
CA ALA A 90 4.50 7.07 11.70
C ALA A 90 3.95 7.73 10.43
N GLU A 91 4.74 7.79 9.36
CA GLU A 91 4.29 8.30 8.06
C GLU A 91 3.24 7.38 7.42
N MET A 92 3.45 6.06 7.46
CA MET A 92 2.52 5.06 6.95
C MET A 92 1.13 5.11 7.63
N SER A 93 1.12 5.47 8.91
CA SER A 93 -0.08 5.60 9.73
C SER A 93 -0.83 6.92 9.49
N HIS A 94 -0.22 7.87 8.76
CA HIS A 94 -0.81 9.16 8.47
C HIS A 94 -1.53 9.15 7.12
N ASP A 95 -2.84 8.93 7.13
CA ASP A 95 -3.66 9.22 5.96
C ASP A 95 -4.11 10.70 6.00
N GLU A 96 -3.54 11.52 5.12
CA GLU A 96 -3.80 12.96 5.02
C GLU A 96 -5.29 13.30 4.78
N PHE A 97 -6.11 12.33 4.36
CA PHE A 97 -7.56 12.48 4.19
C PHE A 97 -8.37 12.07 5.43
N PHE A 98 -7.73 11.53 6.45
CA PHE A 98 -8.38 11.16 7.71
C PHE A 98 -8.70 12.43 8.50
N VAL A 99 -9.99 12.66 8.73
CA VAL A 99 -10.48 13.85 9.42
C VAL A 99 -10.27 13.69 10.93
N PRO A 100 -9.60 14.63 11.64
CA PRO A 100 -9.25 14.52 13.07
C PRO A 100 -10.42 14.40 14.06
N LYS A 101 -11.68 14.45 13.60
CA LYS A 101 -12.88 14.59 14.46
C LYS A 101 -13.63 13.29 14.75
N TYR A 102 -13.20 12.15 14.24
CA TYR A 102 -13.72 10.85 14.67
C TYR A 102 -12.66 10.14 15.50
N PHE A 103 -12.89 10.18 16.81
CA PHE A 103 -12.12 9.55 17.88
C PHE A 103 -11.67 8.13 17.51
N ILE A 104 -10.37 7.90 17.71
CA ILE A 104 -9.64 6.63 17.70
C ILE A 104 -9.84 5.84 16.40
N ALA A 105 -8.93 6.05 15.44
CA ALA A 105 -8.83 5.18 14.28
C ALA A 105 -8.64 3.73 14.75
N PRO A 106 -9.48 2.77 14.32
CA PRO A 106 -9.17 1.35 14.52
C PRO A 106 -8.00 0.84 13.67
N ASP A 107 -7.30 1.70 12.92
CA ASP A 107 -6.28 1.29 11.95
C ASP A 107 -4.84 1.60 12.36
N SER A 108 -4.57 2.16 13.55
CA SER A 108 -3.20 2.51 13.98
C SER A 108 -2.36 1.32 14.45
N HIS A 109 -2.82 0.09 14.23
CA HIS A 109 -2.04 -1.12 14.48
C HIS A 109 -1.44 -1.66 13.18
N ILE A 110 -0.78 -0.81 12.38
CA ILE A 110 0.33 -1.34 11.59
C ILE A 110 1.32 -1.86 12.63
N SER A 111 1.32 -3.18 12.80
CA SER A 111 2.26 -3.84 13.68
C SER A 111 3.67 -3.42 13.24
N GLU A 112 4.52 -3.03 14.20
CA GLU A 112 5.95 -2.82 13.91
C GLU A 112 6.54 -4.06 13.23
N PHE A 113 5.95 -5.23 13.49
CA PHE A 113 6.35 -6.51 12.92
C PHE A 113 5.46 -6.94 11.76
N VAL A 114 6.11 -7.31 10.66
CA VAL A 114 5.47 -7.78 9.44
C VAL A 114 6.08 -9.08 8.94
N VAL A 115 5.33 -9.79 8.11
CA VAL A 115 5.82 -10.92 7.34
C VAL A 115 6.08 -10.45 5.90
N LEU A 116 7.31 -10.60 5.44
CA LEU A 116 7.70 -10.34 4.06
C LEU A 116 7.77 -11.66 3.31
N LYS A 117 6.97 -11.81 2.26
CA LYS A 117 7.10 -12.95 1.32
C LYS A 117 7.88 -12.49 0.09
N ARG A 118 9.07 -13.03 -0.10
CA ARG A 118 9.92 -12.77 -1.27
C ARG A 118 9.70 -13.87 -2.30
N ILE A 119 9.50 -13.47 -3.55
CA ILE A 119 9.33 -14.39 -4.69
C ILE A 119 10.70 -14.51 -5.40
N ILE A 120 11.24 -15.72 -5.55
CA ILE A 120 12.57 -16.00 -6.13
C ILE A 120 12.43 -16.41 -7.59
N ASN A 121 13.19 -15.83 -8.53
CA ASN A 121 13.01 -15.96 -10.00
C ASN A 121 11.79 -15.18 -10.53
N SER A 122 11.67 -13.94 -10.09
CA SER A 122 10.52 -13.03 -10.24
C SER A 122 10.12 -12.68 -11.69
N GLY A 123 11.00 -12.82 -12.68
CA GLY A 123 10.72 -12.36 -14.05
C GLY A 123 9.48 -12.97 -14.72
N ARG A 124 9.11 -14.21 -14.35
CA ARG A 124 7.86 -14.86 -14.82
C ARG A 124 6.72 -14.75 -13.80
N MET A 125 7.06 -14.64 -12.51
CA MET A 125 6.11 -14.83 -11.42
C MET A 125 5.50 -13.55 -10.87
N VAL A 126 6.09 -12.37 -11.12
CA VAL A 126 5.43 -11.10 -10.78
C VAL A 126 4.13 -10.96 -11.58
N LYS A 127 4.14 -11.35 -12.86
CA LYS A 127 2.94 -11.40 -13.72
C LYS A 127 1.88 -12.36 -13.20
N GLU A 128 2.30 -13.58 -12.86
CA GLU A 128 1.39 -14.60 -12.29
C GLU A 128 0.83 -14.15 -10.94
N PHE A 129 1.66 -13.52 -10.10
CA PHE A 129 1.24 -12.94 -8.83
C PHE A 129 0.23 -11.82 -9.02
N ILE A 130 0.53 -10.81 -9.85
CA ILE A 130 -0.38 -9.71 -10.21
C ILE A 130 -1.71 -10.27 -10.69
N HIS A 131 -1.70 -11.26 -11.59
CA HIS A 131 -2.91 -11.89 -12.09
C HIS A 131 -3.69 -12.63 -10.98
N SER A 132 -3.01 -13.23 -10.00
CA SER A 132 -3.68 -13.94 -8.89
C SER A 132 -4.31 -13.03 -7.84
N VAL A 133 -3.80 -11.80 -7.69
CA VAL A 133 -4.34 -10.81 -6.73
C VAL A 133 -5.26 -9.79 -7.39
N SER A 134 -5.35 -9.79 -8.72
CA SER A 134 -6.34 -9.06 -9.50
C SER A 134 -7.69 -9.79 -9.38
N ILE A 135 -8.62 -9.24 -8.58
CA ILE A 135 -9.99 -9.75 -8.40
C ILE A 135 -10.92 -9.12 -9.44
#